data_AF-A0A1B6MCS1-F1
#
_entry.id   AF-A0A1B6MCS1-F1
#
_cell.length_a   1.000
_cell.length_b   1.000
_cell.length_c   1.000
_cell.angle_alpha   90.00
_cell.angle_beta   90.00
_cell.angle_gamma   90.00
#
_symmetry.space_group_name_H-M   'P 1'
#
loop_
_entity.id
_entity.type
_entity.pdbx_description
1 polymer ?
#
loop_
_entity_poly.entity_id
_entity_poly.type
_entity_poly.pdbx_seq_one_letter_code
_entity_poly.pdbx_strand_id
1 'polypeptide(L)'
;AGKTTTFKMLTGEEIPNQGDARIFHLSLKKQKCKFLSQIGYCPQFDAINKLLTAKEMLRVYALLRGVPSTHCDSEVSRWVDIMGLKEYADRPCGTYSGGNKRKLSTAMAFIGEPPVVFLDEPTSGVDPV
;
A
#
# COMPACT_ATOMS: atom_id res chain seq x y z
N ALA A 1 -7.30 -12.79 -17.42
CA ALA A 1 -7.46 -13.80 -16.36
C ALA A 1 -7.83 -13.06 -15.07
N GLY A 2 -8.84 -13.50 -14.30
CA GLY A 2 -9.53 -12.74 -13.24
C GLY A 2 -8.74 -12.33 -11.99
N LYS A 3 -7.45 -11.99 -12.13
CA LYS A 3 -6.55 -11.52 -11.06
C LYS A 3 -7.06 -10.22 -10.44
N THR A 4 -7.34 -9.21 -11.26
CA THR A 4 -7.86 -7.91 -10.78
C THR A 4 -9.17 -8.08 -10.01
N THR A 5 -10.11 -8.88 -10.53
CA THR A 5 -11.37 -9.20 -9.83
C THR A 5 -11.10 -9.91 -8.50
N THR A 6 -10.12 -10.81 -8.44
CA THR A 6 -9.72 -11.49 -7.20
C THR A 6 -9.14 -10.52 -6.18
N PHE A 7 -8.25 -9.61 -6.59
CA PHE A 7 -7.71 -8.59 -5.70
C PHE A 7 -8.80 -7.65 -5.19
N LYS A 8 -9.71 -7.19 -6.05
CA LYS A 8 -10.85 -6.36 -5.63
C LYS A 8 -11.74 -7.07 -4.59
N MET A 9 -11.93 -8.38 -4.73
CA MET A 9 -12.62 -9.16 -3.70
C MET A 9 -11.83 -9.21 -2.39
N LEU A 10 -10.53 -9.47 -2.45
CA LEU A 10 -9.66 -9.57 -1.26
C LEU A 10 -9.43 -8.21 -0.56
N THR A 11 -9.44 -7.11 -1.29
CA THR A 11 -9.37 -5.73 -0.74
C THR A 11 -10.74 -5.22 -0.29
N GLY A 12 -11.80 -5.98 -0.53
CA GLY A 12 -13.16 -5.65 -0.13
C GLY A 12 -13.84 -4.57 -0.97
N GLU A 13 -13.30 -4.26 -2.15
CA GLU A 13 -13.90 -3.41 -3.18
C GLU A 13 -15.09 -4.09 -3.86
N GLU A 14 -15.02 -5.41 -4.05
CA GLU A 14 -16.09 -6.25 -4.59
C GLU A 14 -16.49 -7.33 -3.58
N ILE A 15 -17.77 -7.68 -3.52
CA ILE A 15 -18.28 -8.71 -2.61
C ILE A 15 -18.34 -10.05 -3.37
N PRO A 16 -17.69 -11.13 -2.88
CA PRO A 16 -17.81 -12.45 -3.49
C PRO A 16 -19.27 -12.93 -3.52
N ASN A 17 -19.76 -13.35 -4.69
CA ASN A 17 -21.12 -13.90 -4.81
C ASN A 17 -21.29 -15.18 -3.99
N GLN A 18 -20.26 -16.03 -3.96
CA GLN A 18 -20.19 -17.27 -3.20
C GLN A 18 -18.78 -17.47 -2.63
N GLY A 19 -18.65 -18.33 -1.62
CA GLY A 19 -17.38 -18.58 -0.94
C GLY A 19 -17.04 -17.58 0.16
N ASP A 20 -15.84 -17.74 0.71
CA ASP A 20 -15.29 -16.91 1.79
C ASP A 20 -13.76 -16.86 1.65
N ALA A 21 -13.18 -15.68 1.82
CA ALA A 21 -11.73 -15.51 1.89
C ALA A 21 -11.32 -15.45 3.36
N ARG A 22 -10.22 -16.12 3.71
CA ARG A 22 -9.72 -16.19 5.08
C ARG A 22 -8.25 -15.84 5.15
N ILE A 23 -7.92 -14.97 6.11
CA ILE A 23 -6.55 -14.65 6.51
C ILE A 23 -6.46 -15.01 8.00
N PHE A 24 -5.56 -15.93 8.34
CA PHE A 24 -5.54 -16.58 9.65
C PHE A 24 -6.92 -17.17 10.00
N HIS A 25 -7.52 -16.74 11.11
CA HIS A 25 -8.85 -17.14 11.58
C HIS A 25 -9.94 -16.13 11.21
N LEU A 26 -9.62 -15.07 10.46
CA LEU A 26 -10.54 -13.99 10.10
C LEU A 26 -11.20 -14.28 8.76
N SER A 27 -12.53 -14.18 8.73
CA SER A 27 -13.34 -14.29 7.50
C SER A 27 -13.61 -12.90 6.93
N LEU A 28 -13.40 -12.72 5.62
CA LEU A 28 -13.74 -11.50 4.91
C LEU A 28 -15.24 -11.20 5.01
N LYS A 29 -16.09 -12.22 4.94
CA LYS A 29 -17.55 -12.08 4.99
C LYS A 29 -18.07 -11.73 6.39
N LYS A 30 -17.51 -12.34 7.45
CA LYS A 30 -17.98 -12.15 8.84
C LYS A 30 -17.28 -11.02 9.57
N GLN A 31 -16.03 -10.75 9.24
CA GLN A 31 -15.13 -9.87 10.01
C GLN A 31 -14.35 -8.92 9.09
N LYS A 32 -15.04 -8.30 8.12
CA LYS A 32 -14.44 -7.46 7.06
C LYS A 32 -13.40 -6.47 7.59
N CYS A 33 -13.73 -5.64 8.57
CA CYS A 33 -12.79 -4.61 9.06
C CYS A 33 -11.52 -5.22 9.68
N LYS A 34 -11.66 -6.32 10.45
CA LYS A 34 -10.50 -7.00 11.05
C LYS A 34 -9.67 -7.71 9.98
N PHE A 35 -10.32 -8.31 8.98
CA PHE A 35 -9.66 -8.92 7.83
C PHE A 35 -8.85 -7.86 7.07
N LEU A 36 -9.47 -6.72 6.74
CA LEU A 36 -8.84 -5.64 5.98
C LEU A 36 -7.72 -4.94 6.75
N SER A 37 -7.76 -4.92 8.09
CA SER A 37 -6.64 -4.36 8.87
C SER A 37 -5.37 -5.23 8.80
N GLN A 38 -5.49 -6.52 8.42
CA GLN A 38 -4.33 -7.41 8.26
C GLN A 38 -3.62 -7.23 6.92
N ILE A 39 -4.22 -6.52 5.95
CA ILE A 39 -3.72 -6.47 4.58
C ILE A 39 -3.08 -5.12 4.25
N GLY A 40 -1.98 -5.15 3.51
CA GLY A 40 -1.47 -4.04 2.72
C GLY A 40 -1.77 -4.29 1.24
N TYR A 41 -2.02 -3.25 0.45
CA TYR A 41 -2.31 -3.40 -0.97
C TYR A 41 -1.58 -2.35 -1.81
N CYS A 42 -0.80 -2.81 -2.78
CA CYS A 42 -0.19 -1.99 -3.82
C CYS A 42 -0.93 -2.25 -5.15
N PRO A 43 -1.81 -1.33 -5.61
CA PRO A 43 -2.55 -1.50 -6.86
C PRO A 43 -1.66 -1.40 -8.11
N GLN A 44 -2.17 -1.92 -9.24
CA GLN A 44 -1.52 -1.84 -10.55
C GLN A 44 -1.35 -0.39 -11.03
N PHE A 45 -2.34 0.48 -10.79
CA PHE A 45 -2.29 1.92 -11.08
C PHE A 45 -1.93 2.70 -9.83
N ASP A 46 -1.06 3.71 -9.98
CA ASP A 46 -0.58 4.52 -8.86
C ASP A 46 -1.73 5.27 -8.15
N ALA A 47 -2.06 4.85 -6.92
CA ALA A 47 -3.01 5.53 -6.04
C ALA A 47 -2.40 6.78 -5.36
N ILE A 48 -1.56 7.51 -6.09
CA ILE A 48 -0.71 8.57 -5.54
C ILE A 48 -1.39 9.92 -5.74
N ASN A 49 -1.50 10.70 -4.66
CA ASN A 49 -1.87 12.10 -4.77
C ASN A 49 -0.69 12.91 -5.33
N LYS A 50 -0.88 13.48 -6.52
CA LYS A 50 0.18 14.20 -7.24
C LYS A 50 0.62 15.50 -6.55
N LEU A 51 -0.21 16.05 -5.68
CA LEU A 51 0.04 17.32 -4.98
C LEU A 51 0.82 17.13 -3.68
N LEU A 52 0.74 15.94 -3.07
CA LEU A 52 1.44 15.64 -1.82
C LEU A 52 2.87 15.17 -2.09
N THR A 53 3.75 15.39 -1.13
CA THR A 53 5.10 14.82 -1.09
C THR A 53 5.06 13.35 -0.62
N ALA A 54 6.15 12.60 -0.83
CA ALA A 54 6.21 11.22 -0.35
C ALA A 54 6.12 11.13 1.18
N LYS A 55 6.73 12.09 1.91
CA LYS A 55 6.64 12.15 3.38
C LYS A 55 5.20 12.35 3.84
N GLU A 56 4.47 13.28 3.21
CA GLU A 56 3.06 13.54 3.55
C GLU A 56 2.17 12.34 3.24
N MET A 57 2.33 11.73 2.05
CA MET A 57 1.60 10.52 1.67
C MET A 57 1.83 9.39 2.69
N LEU A 58 3.09 9.08 2.99
CA LEU A 58 3.43 8.04 3.96
C LEU A 58 2.92 8.37 5.37
N ARG A 59 3.00 9.62 5.80
CA ARG A 59 2.49 10.05 7.11
C ARG A 59 0.97 9.86 7.22
N VAL A 60 0.22 10.24 6.19
CA VAL A 60 -1.24 10.03 6.14
C VAL A 60 -1.57 8.55 6.25
N TYR A 61 -0.89 7.70 5.47
CA TYR A 61 -1.12 6.26 5.52
C TYR A 61 -0.70 5.66 6.87
N ALA A 62 0.43 6.05 7.46
CA ALA A 62 0.83 5.60 8.79
C ALA A 62 -0.25 5.88 9.85
N LEU A 63 -0.81 7.08 9.85
CA LEU A 63 -1.89 7.46 10.77
C LEU A 63 -3.16 6.65 10.52
N LEU A 64 -3.56 6.45 9.25
CA LEU A 64 -4.72 5.61 8.90
C LEU A 64 -4.53 4.14 9.31
N ARG A 65 -3.28 3.66 9.35
CA ARG A 65 -2.91 2.33 9.80
C ARG A 65 -2.78 2.21 11.33
N GLY A 66 -2.97 3.30 12.06
CA GLY A 66 -2.91 3.32 13.52
C GLY A 66 -1.49 3.38 14.09
N VAL A 67 -0.49 3.76 13.28
CA VAL A 67 0.85 4.06 13.79
C VAL A 67 0.75 5.27 14.73
N PRO A 68 1.25 5.19 15.98
CA PRO A 68 1.21 6.32 16.89
C PRO A 68 1.94 7.53 16.30
N SER A 69 1.40 8.73 16.48
CA SER A 69 1.96 9.98 15.92
C SER A 69 3.44 10.20 16.29
N THR A 70 3.85 9.74 17.48
CA THR A 70 5.25 9.78 17.96
C THR A 70 6.20 8.89 17.17
N HIS A 71 5.69 7.85 16.49
CA HIS A 71 6.47 6.91 15.66
C HIS A 71 6.30 7.17 14.16
N CYS A 72 5.34 8.00 13.75
CA CYS A 72 5.09 8.26 12.34
C CYS A 72 6.33 8.78 11.62
N ASP A 73 7.06 9.72 12.21
CA ASP A 73 8.24 10.31 11.55
C ASP A 73 9.37 9.28 11.37
N SER A 74 9.61 8.41 12.35
CA SER A 74 10.58 7.33 12.22
C SER A 74 10.16 6.30 11.16
N GLU A 75 8.88 5.93 11.11
CA GLU A 75 8.36 4.98 10.12
C GLU A 75 8.42 5.57 8.69
N VAL A 76 8.05 6.84 8.52
CA VAL A 76 8.14 7.54 7.24
C VAL A 76 9.60 7.59 6.77
N SER A 77 10.53 8.02 7.62
CA SER A 77 11.96 8.06 7.27
C SER A 77 12.50 6.68 6.89
N ARG A 78 12.15 5.63 7.66
CA ARG A 78 12.54 4.25 7.37
C ARG A 78 12.07 3.80 5.98
N TRP A 79 10.80 4.02 5.64
CA TRP A 79 10.27 3.60 4.34
C TRP A 79 10.80 4.44 3.17
N VAL A 80 11.05 5.74 3.37
CA VAL A 80 11.72 6.58 2.38
C VAL A 80 13.13 6.06 2.08
N ASP A 81 13.88 5.67 3.10
CA ASP A 81 15.24 5.16 2.95
C ASP A 81 15.26 3.77 2.29
N ILE A 82 14.41 2.83 2.75
CA ILE A 82 14.29 1.48 2.16
C ILE A 82 13.94 1.54 0.66
N MET A 83 13.06 2.47 0.28
CA MET A 83 12.66 2.62 -1.13
C MET A 83 13.63 3.46 -1.96
N GLY A 84 14.68 4.03 -1.36
CA GLY A 84 15.62 4.91 -2.05
C GLY A 84 14.97 6.19 -2.60
N LEU A 85 14.02 6.77 -1.85
CA LEU A 85 13.26 7.97 -2.25
C LEU A 85 13.78 9.26 -1.60
N LYS A 86 14.87 9.20 -0.84
CA LYS A 86 15.38 10.30 -0.02
C LYS A 86 15.53 11.64 -0.77
N GLU A 87 16.08 11.62 -1.98
CA GLU A 87 16.29 12.82 -2.81
C GLU A 87 15.00 13.45 -3.35
N TYR A 88 13.91 12.68 -3.36
CA TYR A 88 12.61 13.07 -3.88
C TYR A 88 11.59 13.30 -2.76
N ALA A 89 11.92 12.96 -1.51
CA ALA A 89 10.96 12.80 -0.42
C ALA A 89 10.14 14.07 -0.12
N ASP A 90 10.73 15.24 -0.35
CA ASP A 90 10.14 16.57 -0.14
C ASP A 90 9.57 17.20 -1.43
N ARG A 91 9.60 16.48 -2.56
CA ARG A 91 9.04 16.93 -3.84
C ARG A 91 7.63 16.38 -4.02
N PRO A 92 6.72 17.13 -4.67
CA PRO A 92 5.39 16.62 -5.01
C PRO A 92 5.48 15.34 -5.85
N CYS A 93 4.70 14.32 -5.49
CA CYS A 93 4.74 13.00 -6.13
C CYS A 93 4.30 13.05 -7.61
N GLY A 94 3.61 14.11 -8.03
CA GLY A 94 3.29 14.37 -9.44
C GLY A 94 4.54 14.43 -10.34
N THR A 95 5.68 14.85 -9.79
CA THR A 95 6.97 14.98 -10.47
C THR A 95 7.74 13.66 -10.59
N TYR A 96 7.26 12.59 -9.95
CA TYR A 96 7.98 11.32 -9.90
C TYR A 96 7.88 10.57 -11.23
N SER A 97 8.97 9.89 -11.60
CA SER A 97 8.96 8.86 -12.64
C SER A 97 8.01 7.71 -12.27
N GLY A 98 7.62 6.90 -13.25
CA GLY A 98 6.78 5.71 -12.99
C GLY A 98 7.41 4.77 -11.95
N GLY A 99 8.73 4.56 -12.03
CA GLY A 99 9.46 3.74 -11.05
C GLY A 99 9.44 4.32 -9.63
N ASN A 100 9.61 5.63 -9.47
CA ASN A 100 9.53 6.28 -8.15
C ASN A 100 8.12 6.28 -7.59
N LYS A 101 7.10 6.40 -8.45
CA LYS A 101 5.70 6.21 -8.06
C LYS A 101 5.45 4.78 -7.58
N ARG A 102 5.93 3.78 -8.30
CA ARG A 102 5.83 2.37 -7.90
C ARG A 102 6.52 2.10 -6.56
N LYS A 103 7.72 2.65 -6.34
CA LYS A 103 8.44 2.58 -5.06
C LYS A 103 7.60 3.17 -3.91
N LEU A 104 7.00 4.35 -4.12
CA LEU A 104 6.14 4.98 -3.13
C LEU A 104 4.87 4.16 -2.86
N SER A 105 4.19 3.67 -3.90
CA SER A 105 3.03 2.78 -3.79
C SER A 105 3.37 1.51 -3.00
N THR A 106 4.56 0.97 -3.20
CA THR A 106 5.07 -0.17 -2.45
C THR A 106 5.23 0.19 -0.97
N ALA A 107 5.90 1.29 -0.64
CA ALA A 107 6.02 1.76 0.75
C ALA A 107 4.67 1.97 1.43
N MET A 108 3.68 2.55 0.73
CA MET A 108 2.32 2.71 1.28
C MET A 108 1.63 1.38 1.58
N ALA A 109 1.94 0.31 0.85
CA ALA A 109 1.39 -1.00 1.11
C ALA A 109 2.03 -1.67 2.35
N PHE A 110 3.29 -1.37 2.66
CA PHE A 110 4.01 -1.93 3.81
C PHE A 110 3.94 -1.08 5.08
N ILE A 111 3.53 0.19 4.99
CA ILE A 111 3.50 1.07 6.16
C ILE A 111 2.50 0.59 7.22
N GLY A 112 2.90 0.64 8.48
CA GLY A 112 2.14 0.04 9.59
C GLY A 112 2.25 -1.49 9.66
N GLU A 113 3.20 -2.09 8.93
CA GLU A 113 3.61 -3.50 8.97
C GLU A 113 2.43 -4.50 8.95
N PRO A 114 1.58 -4.47 7.90
CA PRO A 114 0.55 -5.49 7.72
C PRO A 114 1.13 -6.90 7.68
N PRO A 115 0.48 -7.89 8.32
CA PRO A 115 0.87 -9.29 8.23
C PRO A 115 0.87 -9.87 6.80
N VAL A 116 0.03 -9.35 5.91
CA VAL A 116 -0.06 -9.81 4.51
C VAL A 116 -0.04 -8.60 3.59
N VAL A 117 0.80 -8.62 2.55
CA VAL A 117 0.82 -7.57 1.52
C VAL A 117 0.50 -8.17 0.16
N PHE A 118 -0.51 -7.59 -0.50
CA PHE A 118 -0.87 -7.89 -1.88
C PHE A 118 -0.20 -6.91 -2.82
N LEU A 119 0.58 -7.42 -3.78
CA LEU A 119 1.26 -6.63 -4.81
C LEU A 119 0.67 -7.00 -6.17
N ASP A 120 -0.08 -6.10 -6.79
CA ASP A 120 -0.61 -6.30 -8.14
C ASP A 120 0.41 -5.80 -9.18
N GLU A 121 1.09 -6.76 -9.82
CA GLU A 121 2.23 -6.57 -10.73
C GLU A 121 3.43 -5.79 -10.15
N PRO A 122 4.17 -6.36 -9.18
CA PRO A 122 5.31 -5.68 -8.54
C PRO A 122 6.46 -5.36 -9.49
N THR A 123 6.57 -6.06 -10.63
CA THR A 123 7.68 -5.92 -11.60
C THR A 123 7.37 -4.98 -12.77
N SER A 124 6.12 -4.55 -12.96
CA SER A 124 5.76 -3.63 -14.04
C SER A 124 6.23 -2.21 -13.68
N GLY A 125 7.33 -1.75 -14.29
CA GLY A 125 7.87 -0.38 -14.14
C GLY A 125 9.08 -0.23 -13.21
N VAL A 126 9.64 -1.33 -12.71
CA VAL A 126 10.99 -1.37 -12.14
C VAL A 126 11.92 -1.80 -13.28
N ASP A 127 12.97 -1.02 -13.54
CA ASP A 127 13.95 -1.34 -14.58
C ASP A 127 14.41 -2.80 -14.42
N PRO A 128 14.45 -3.60 -15.51
CA PRO A 128 15.09 -4.90 -15.48
C PRO A 128 16.57 -4.67 -15.16
N VAL A 129 17.09 -5.38 -14.17
CA VAL A 129 18.54 -5.57 -14.00
C VAL A 129 19.03 -6.53 -15.08
#